data_AF-B4Q8J9-F1
#
_entry.id   AF-B4Q8J9-F1
#
_cell.length_a   1.000
_cell.length_b   1.000
_cell.length_c   1.000
_cell.angle_alpha   90.00
_cell.angle_beta   90.00
_cell.angle_gamma   90.00
#
_symmetry.space_group_name_H-M   'P 1'
#
loop_
_entity.id
_entity.type
_entity.pdbx_description
1 polymer ?
#
loop_
_entity_poly.entity_id
_entity_poly.type
_entity_poly.pdbx_seq_one_letter_code
_entity_poly.pdbx_strand_id
1 'polypeptide(L)'
;MNLIQASVFQLHSYMLVDVAEVLHELKQVVGNERMQPFLAQALEALPKKNSGGYVTATQQQLDEFSSTVLRADTTKAISQALKTFTRLFR
;
A
#
# COMPACT_ATOMS: atom_id res chain seq x y z
N MET A 1 2.33 -12.11 6.87
CA MET A 1 2.06 -11.87 5.43
C MET A 1 0.77 -11.07 5.32
N ASN A 2 0.80 -9.88 4.73
CA ASN A 2 -0.38 -9.01 4.55
C ASN A 2 -0.53 -8.59 3.07
N LEU A 3 -1.67 -8.00 2.71
CA LEU A 3 -1.97 -7.61 1.32
C LEU A 3 -0.94 -6.63 0.74
N ILE A 4 -0.46 -5.67 1.53
CA ILE A 4 0.54 -4.69 1.10
C ILE A 4 1.87 -5.38 0.77
N GLN A 5 2.34 -6.26 1.65
CA GLN A 5 3.56 -7.06 1.41
C GLN A 5 3.41 -7.93 0.15
N ALA A 6 2.25 -8.55 -0.05
CA ALA A 6 1.97 -9.34 -1.24
C ALA A 6 2.00 -8.47 -2.51
N SER A 7 1.36 -7.29 -2.50
CA SER A 7 1.41 -6.34 -3.62
C SER A 7 2.83 -5.93 -4.01
N VAL A 8 3.68 -5.77 -3.00
CA VAL A 8 5.07 -5.34 -3.19
C VAL A 8 5.93 -6.46 -3.76
N PHE A 9 5.92 -7.65 -3.14
CA PHE A 9 6.93 -8.69 -3.40
C PHE A 9 6.45 -9.91 -4.19
N GLN A 10 5.15 -10.19 -4.21
CA GLN A 10 4.63 -11.49 -4.69
C GLN A 10 3.69 -11.35 -5.88
N LEU A 11 2.87 -10.30 -5.92
CA LEU A 11 1.82 -10.15 -6.91
C LEU A 11 2.29 -9.37 -8.13
N HIS A 12 1.88 -9.81 -9.32
CA HIS A 12 2.10 -9.06 -10.55
C HIS A 12 1.24 -7.80 -10.60
N SER A 13 1.67 -6.80 -11.39
CA SER A 13 1.01 -5.49 -11.46
C SER A 13 -0.47 -5.54 -11.87
N TYR A 14 -0.88 -6.57 -12.62
CA TYR A 14 -2.28 -6.72 -13.05
C TYR A 14 -3.20 -7.09 -11.89
N MET A 15 -2.70 -7.79 -10.86
CA MET A 15 -3.47 -8.21 -9.67
C MET A 15 -3.68 -7.08 -8.66
N LEU A 16 -3.01 -5.92 -8.85
CA LEU A 16 -3.15 -4.77 -7.94
C LEU A 16 -4.51 -4.09 -8.04
N VAL A 17 -5.29 -4.38 -9.09
CA VAL A 17 -6.69 -3.94 -9.20
C VAL A 17 -7.54 -4.70 -8.18
N ASP A 18 -7.42 -6.03 -8.13
CA ASP A 18 -8.16 -6.88 -7.19
C ASP A 18 -7.80 -6.54 -5.72
N VAL A 19 -6.52 -6.29 -5.43
CA VAL A 19 -6.10 -5.84 -4.09
C VAL A 19 -6.72 -4.48 -3.73
N ALA A 20 -6.86 -3.58 -4.70
CA ALA A 20 -7.47 -2.27 -4.46
C ALA A 20 -8.96 -2.37 -4.13
N GLU A 21 -9.67 -3.33 -4.72
CA GLU A 21 -11.07 -3.63 -4.39
C GLU A 21 -11.18 -4.10 -2.94
N VAL A 22 -10.37 -5.08 -2.54
CA VAL A 22 -10.35 -5.58 -1.15
C VAL A 22 -10.01 -4.48 -0.14
N LEU A 23 -9.03 -3.63 -0.44
CA LEU A 23 -8.67 -2.51 0.45
C LEU A 23 -9.79 -1.46 0.53
N HIS A 24 -10.48 -1.18 -0.58
CA HIS A 24 -11.62 -0.26 -0.60
C HIS A 24 -12.76 -0.78 0.26
N GLU A 25 -13.18 -2.03 0.04
CA GLU A 25 -14.25 -2.67 0.81
C GLU A 25 -13.92 -2.75 2.29
N LEU A 26 -12.71 -3.18 2.63
CA LEU A 26 -12.25 -3.23 4.03
C LEU A 26 -12.36 -1.86 4.69
N LYS A 27 -11.91 -0.81 4.00
CA LYS A 27 -11.98 0.57 4.49
C LYS A 27 -13.43 1.02 4.74
N GLN A 28 -14.36 0.66 3.86
CA GLN A 28 -15.79 0.96 4.04
C GLN A 28 -16.38 0.25 5.27
N VAL A 29 -15.96 -0.98 5.54
CA VAL A 29 -16.46 -1.79 6.67
C VAL A 29 -15.87 -1.33 8.01
N VAL A 30 -14.56 -1.09 8.09
CA VAL A 30 -13.89 -0.79 9.36
C VAL A 30 -13.80 0.71 9.68
N GLY A 31 -13.98 1.57 8.67
CA GLY A 31 -13.76 3.01 8.78
C GLY A 31 -12.29 3.41 8.82
N ASN A 32 -12.03 4.68 8.52
CA ASN A 32 -10.65 5.22 8.43
C ASN A 32 -9.87 5.12 9.74
N GLU A 33 -10.51 5.33 10.89
CA GLU A 33 -9.85 5.29 12.20
C GLU A 33 -9.23 3.92 12.50
N ARG A 34 -9.89 2.84 12.08
CA ARG A 34 -9.37 1.46 12.25
C ARG A 34 -8.46 1.05 11.10
N MET A 35 -8.71 1.55 9.89
CA MET A 35 -7.87 1.26 8.73
C MET A 35 -6.46 1.85 8.86
N GLN A 36 -6.33 3.06 9.43
CA GLN A 36 -5.07 3.77 9.57
C GLN A 36 -3.99 2.97 10.33
N PRO A 37 -4.23 2.44 11.54
CA PRO A 37 -3.21 1.65 12.25
C PRO A 37 -2.85 0.34 11.53
N PHE A 38 -3.79 -0.32 10.85
CA PHE A 38 -3.48 -1.52 10.04
C PHE A 38 -2.55 -1.19 8.87
N LEU A 39 -2.81 -0.08 8.17
CA LEU A 39 -1.98 0.36 7.07
C LEU A 39 -0.60 0.81 7.54
N ALA A 40 -0.53 1.56 8.64
CA ALA A 40 0.73 1.98 9.26
C ALA A 40 1.60 0.78 9.65
N GLN A 41 1.02 -0.21 10.33
CA GLN A 41 1.72 -1.44 10.70
C GLN A 41 2.21 -2.21 9.47
N ALA A 42 1.41 -2.27 8.41
CA ALA A 42 1.79 -2.95 7.17
C ALA A 42 2.96 -2.25 6.46
N LEU A 43 2.99 -0.91 6.47
CA LEU A 43 4.06 -0.10 5.86
C LEU A 43 5.36 -0.14 6.68
N GLU A 44 5.26 -0.16 8.01
CA GLU A 44 6.42 -0.28 8.89
C GLU A 44 7.15 -1.62 8.72
N ALA A 45 6.39 -2.69 8.41
CA ALA A 45 6.94 -4.02 8.16
C ALA A 45 7.69 -4.15 6.82
N LEU A 46 7.65 -3.14 5.94
CA LEU A 46 8.36 -3.17 4.66
C LEU A 46 9.85 -2.82 4.84
N PRO A 47 10.76 -3.49 4.11
CA PRO A 47 12.17 -3.12 4.11
C PRO A 47 12.34 -1.72 3.52
N LYS A 48 12.84 -0.79 4.33
CA LYS A 48 13.09 0.60 3.92
C LYS A 48 14.40 0.78 3.14
N LYS A 49 15.24 -0.27 3.11
CA LYS A 49 16.48 -0.33 2.36
C LYS A 49 16.54 -1.60 1.54
N ASN A 50 17.11 -1.51 0.34
CA ASN A 50 17.37 -2.68 -0.49
C ASN A 50 18.66 -3.38 -0.04
N SER A 51 18.99 -4.52 -0.66
CA SER A 51 20.19 -5.30 -0.34
C SER A 51 21.52 -4.52 -0.53
N GLY A 52 21.50 -3.44 -1.31
CA GLY A 52 22.63 -2.54 -1.48
C GLY A 52 22.72 -1.41 -0.45
N GLY A 53 21.79 -1.37 0.52
CA GLY A 53 21.75 -0.34 1.56
C GLY A 53 21.11 1.00 1.12
N TYR A 54 20.67 1.11 -0.13
CA TYR A 54 19.99 2.29 -0.65
C TYR A 54 18.54 2.36 -0.14
N VAL A 55 18.04 3.57 0.05
CA VAL A 55 16.64 3.81 0.46
C VAL A 55 15.70 3.33 -0.64
N THR A 56 14.82 2.39 -0.28
CA THR A 56 13.80 1.84 -1.18
C THR A 56 12.58 2.75 -1.25
N ALA A 57 12.09 3.20 -0.09
CA ALA A 57 10.98 4.13 0.03
C ALA A 57 11.26 5.12 1.15
N THR A 58 11.04 6.41 0.90
CA THR A 58 11.17 7.47 1.91
C THR A 58 9.95 7.48 2.82
N GLN A 59 10.08 8.06 4.02
CA GLN A 59 8.92 8.22 4.92
C GLN A 59 7.80 9.04 4.26
N GLN A 60 8.16 10.09 3.52
CA GLN A 60 7.20 10.89 2.76
C GLN A 60 6.40 10.05 1.75
N GLN A 61 7.06 9.15 1.01
CA GLN A 61 6.37 8.26 0.05
C GLN A 61 5.43 7.27 0.75
N LEU A 62 5.80 6.78 1.95
CA LEU A 62 4.93 5.92 2.77
C LEU A 62 3.69 6.69 3.25
N ASP A 63 3.88 7.93 3.70
CA ASP A 63 2.80 8.79 4.20
C ASP A 63 1.85 9.22 3.08
N GLU A 64 2.40 9.56 1.90
CA GLU A 64 1.62 9.89 0.70
C GLU A 64 0.76 8.71 0.23
N PHE A 65 1.34 7.50 0.20
CA PHE A 65 0.59 6.29 -0.11
C PHE A 65 -0.53 6.05 0.90
N SER A 66 -0.22 6.09 2.20
CA SER A 66 -1.19 5.89 3.28
C SER A 66 -2.34 6.89 3.21
N SER A 67 -2.03 8.18 3.07
CA SER A 67 -3.00 9.26 2.92
C SER A 67 -3.90 9.06 1.70
N THR A 68 -3.32 8.65 0.56
CA THR A 68 -4.08 8.40 -0.67
C THR A 68 -5.08 7.25 -0.48
N VAL A 69 -4.67 6.14 0.13
CA VAL A 69 -5.57 4.99 0.39
C VAL A 69 -6.72 5.37 1.34
N LEU A 70 -6.41 6.08 2.43
CA LEU A 70 -7.41 6.51 3.41
C LEU A 70 -8.43 7.50 2.82
N ARG A 71 -7.97 8.44 1.97
CA ARG A 71 -8.83 9.45 1.33
C ARG A 71 -9.53 8.99 0.05
N ALA A 72 -9.12 7.88 -0.55
CA ALA A 72 -9.64 7.44 -1.85
C ALA A 72 -11.09 6.95 -1.79
N ASP A 73 -12.01 7.60 -2.50
CA ASP A 73 -13.40 7.12 -2.59
C ASP A 73 -13.61 6.06 -3.67
N THR A 74 -12.60 5.80 -4.50
CA THR A 74 -12.68 4.84 -5.62
C THR A 74 -11.56 3.82 -5.58
N THR A 75 -11.87 2.59 -6.03
CA THR A 75 -10.89 1.51 -6.23
C THR A 75 -9.81 1.89 -7.25
N LYS A 76 -10.16 2.73 -8.24
CA LYS A 76 -9.21 3.28 -9.23
C LYS A 76 -8.10 4.11 -8.57
N ALA A 77 -8.43 4.96 -7.60
CA ALA A 77 -7.43 5.77 -6.89
C ALA A 77 -6.48 4.87 -6.06
N ILE A 78 -7.03 3.86 -5.37
CA ILE A 78 -6.24 2.89 -4.59
C ILE A 78 -5.34 2.05 -5.49
N SER A 79 -5.84 1.52 -6.60
CA SER A 79 -5.04 0.71 -7.53
C SER A 79 -3.92 1.52 -8.19
N GLN A 80 -4.15 2.79 -8.51
CA GLN A 80 -3.11 3.68 -9.00
C GLN A 80 -2.05 3.95 -7.91
N ALA A 81 -2.46 4.19 -6.67
CA ALA A 81 -1.56 4.35 -5.54
C ALA A 81 -0.69 3.10 -5.33
N LEU A 82 -1.30 1.90 -5.35
CA LEU A 82 -0.58 0.63 -5.27
C LEU A 82 0.43 0.46 -6.41
N LYS A 83 0.04 0.74 -7.67
CA LYS A 83 0.95 0.63 -8.82
C LYS A 83 2.14 1.58 -8.72
N THR A 84 1.92 2.81 -8.27
CA THR A 84 3.00 3.78 -8.05
C THR A 84 3.90 3.34 -6.90
N PHE A 85 3.32 2.96 -5.77
CA PHE A 85 4.05 2.57 -4.57
C PHE A 85 4.88 1.31 -4.76
N THR A 86 4.31 0.26 -5.34
CA THR A 86 5.00 -1.02 -5.55
C THR A 86 6.22 -0.92 -6.46
N ARG A 87 6.27 0.06 -7.38
CA ARG A 87 7.46 0.33 -8.21
C ARG A 87 8.68 0.78 -7.42
N LEU A 88 8.52 1.30 -6.20
CA LEU A 88 9.65 1.67 -5.34
C LEU A 88 10.46 0.45 -4.88
N PHE A 89 9.85 -0.74 -4.91
CA PHE A 89 10.39 -1.98 -4.35
C PHE A 89 10.78 -3.02 -5.41
N ARG A 90 10.55 -2.72 -6.70
CA ARG A 90 10.75 -3.63 -7.82
C ARG A 90 11.93 -3.23 -8.67
#